data_AF-A0A2J8RXL0-F1
#
_entry.id   AF-A0A2J8RXL0-F1
#
_cell.length_a   1.000
_cell.length_b   1.000
_cell.length_c   1.000
_cell.angle_alpha   90.00
_cell.angle_beta   90.00
_cell.angle_gamma   90.00
#
_symmetry.space_group_name_H-M   'P 1'
#
loop_
_entity.id
_entity.type
_entity.pdbx_description
1 polymer ?
#
loop_
_entity_poly.entity_id
_entity_poly.type
_entity_poly.pdbx_seq_one_letter_code
_entity_poly.pdbx_strand_id
1 'polypeptide(L)'
;MPTFLQMCEPYFLYLEAAARSVPPIYGPLQELVRKGLLEISQQLTLRLEQLVLMYASFGFVDLEETNPLSISCFFCGRFSISLSHEVSIFRYCAPTAYTASRFPRYLYKKMRWHLEATPEAPGHGQDSLVDYYFLCYRDTWEDTGQSPANSCPQIQKLWSIGRWVPLGPAEDDLYSWILCPQPLGDYQQLLTIGFEEPTPTLATDLLVQILTGQAG
;
A
#
# COMPACT_ATOMS: atom_id res chain seq x y z
N MET A 1 -7.01 -20.80 -3.23
CA MET A 1 -6.26 -19.64 -2.69
C MET A 1 -7.14 -18.40 -2.54
N PRO A 2 -7.86 -17.89 -3.58
CA PRO A 2 -8.69 -16.68 -3.45
C PRO A 2 -9.73 -16.76 -2.32
N THR A 3 -10.49 -17.87 -2.27
CA THR A 3 -11.50 -18.10 -1.22
C THR A 3 -10.89 -18.10 0.18
N PHE A 4 -9.68 -18.61 0.35
CA PHE A 4 -9.03 -18.62 1.66
C PHE A 4 -8.67 -17.21 2.11
N LEU A 5 -8.16 -16.37 1.21
CA LEU A 5 -7.88 -14.96 1.50
C LEU A 5 -9.15 -14.22 1.91
N GLN A 6 -10.25 -14.42 1.18
CA GLN A 6 -11.57 -13.85 1.52
C GLN A 6 -12.04 -14.28 2.91
N MET A 7 -11.85 -15.56 3.26
CA MET A 7 -12.20 -16.06 4.60
C MET A 7 -11.34 -15.47 5.72
N CYS A 8 -10.14 -14.97 5.41
CA CYS A 8 -9.28 -14.27 6.37
C CYS A 8 -9.66 -12.79 6.56
N GLU A 9 -10.37 -12.16 5.61
CA GLU A 9 -10.69 -10.73 5.66
C GLU A 9 -11.39 -10.28 6.95
N PRO A 10 -12.39 -11.00 7.51
CA PRO A 10 -13.04 -10.61 8.76
C PRO A 10 -12.09 -10.57 9.95
N TYR A 11 -11.09 -11.46 9.98
CA TYR A 11 -10.08 -11.49 11.03
C TYR A 11 -9.16 -10.28 10.97
N PHE A 12 -8.68 -9.93 9.76
CA PHE A 12 -7.91 -8.72 9.56
C PHE A 12 -8.68 -7.47 9.91
N LEU A 13 -9.95 -7.39 9.49
CA LEU A 13 -10.81 -6.27 9.82
C LEU A 13 -10.95 -6.10 11.34
N TYR A 14 -11.16 -7.20 12.07
CA TYR A 14 -11.22 -7.14 13.53
C TYR A 14 -9.91 -6.68 14.16
N LEU A 15 -8.77 -7.27 13.78
CA LEU A 15 -7.46 -6.94 14.36
C LEU A 15 -7.09 -5.48 14.12
N GLU A 16 -7.25 -5.01 12.88
CA GLU A 16 -6.90 -3.66 12.46
C GLU A 16 -7.83 -2.61 13.07
N ALA A 17 -9.15 -2.84 13.03
CA ALA A 17 -10.11 -1.91 13.62
C ALA A 17 -9.95 -1.82 15.14
N ALA A 18 -9.78 -2.95 15.84
CA ALA A 18 -9.61 -2.96 17.29
C ALA A 18 -8.30 -2.30 17.74
N ALA A 19 -7.26 -2.35 16.91
CA ALA A 19 -5.96 -1.77 17.24
C ALA A 19 -5.81 -0.30 16.83
N ARG A 20 -6.48 0.16 15.76
CA ARG A 20 -6.22 1.48 15.17
C ARG A 20 -7.40 2.44 15.14
N SER A 21 -8.65 1.96 15.25
CA SER A 21 -9.80 2.85 15.15
C SER A 21 -9.94 3.80 16.34
N VAL A 22 -10.30 5.05 16.05
CA VAL A 22 -10.63 6.09 17.05
C VAL A 22 -11.93 5.74 17.80
N PRO A 23 -12.06 6.03 19.11
CA PRO A 23 -11.14 6.80 19.95
C PRO A 23 -9.89 6.01 20.36
N PRO A 24 -8.69 6.63 20.35
CA PRO A 24 -7.51 6.00 20.91
C PRO A 24 -7.78 5.75 22.39
N ILE A 25 -7.65 4.49 22.81
CA ILE A 25 -7.99 4.11 24.17
C ILE A 25 -6.85 4.54 25.10
N TYR A 26 -7.17 5.37 26.11
CA TYR A 26 -6.18 5.90 27.05
C TYR A 26 -5.82 4.87 28.12
N GLY A 27 -4.61 4.30 28.05
CA GLY A 27 -4.03 3.54 29.17
C GLY A 27 -2.86 2.63 28.79
N PRO A 28 -1.92 2.36 29.72
CA PRO A 28 -0.74 1.52 29.45
C PRO A 28 -1.10 0.06 29.12
N LEU A 29 -2.17 -0.48 29.71
CA LEU A 29 -2.64 -1.85 29.44
C LEU A 29 -3.28 -1.96 28.05
N GLN A 30 -3.96 -0.93 27.58
CA GLN A 30 -4.54 -0.90 26.24
C GLN A 30 -3.49 -0.72 25.16
N GLU A 31 -2.44 0.06 25.43
CA GLU A 31 -1.29 0.17 24.52
C GLU A 31 -0.56 -1.18 24.34
N LEU A 32 -0.49 -1.99 25.41
CA LEU A 32 0.03 -3.35 25.33
C LEU A 32 -0.86 -4.26 24.45
N VAL A 33 -2.18 -4.22 24.66
CA VAL A 33 -3.14 -4.98 23.85
C VAL A 33 -3.07 -4.56 22.38
N ARG A 34 -3.03 -3.24 22.13
CA ARG A 34 -2.88 -2.66 20.80
C ARG A 34 -1.65 -3.23 20.10
N LYS A 35 -0.47 -3.13 20.73
CA LYS A 35 0.78 -3.68 20.18
C LYS A 35 0.68 -5.17 19.89
N GLY A 36 0.07 -5.95 20.80
CA GLY A 36 -0.14 -7.39 20.61
C GLY A 36 -1.03 -7.70 19.40
N LEU A 37 -2.14 -6.98 19.23
CA LEU A 37 -3.03 -7.15 18.06
C LEU A 37 -2.31 -6.81 16.75
N LEU A 38 -1.50 -5.74 16.75
CA LEU A 38 -0.71 -5.34 15.58
C LEU A 38 0.38 -6.33 15.23
N GLU A 39 1.05 -6.90 16.23
CA GLU A 39 2.03 -7.96 16.02
C GLU A 39 1.38 -9.20 15.40
N ILE A 40 0.20 -9.60 15.89
CA ILE A 40 -0.56 -10.72 15.32
C ILE A 40 -0.96 -10.41 13.87
N SER A 41 -1.51 -9.22 13.60
CA SER A 41 -1.89 -8.78 12.24
C SER A 41 -0.70 -8.83 11.28
N GLN A 42 0.46 -8.30 11.73
CA GLN A 42 1.69 -8.33 10.95
C GLN A 42 2.17 -9.75 10.65
N GLN A 43 2.22 -10.62 11.66
CA GLN A 43 2.66 -12.01 11.47
C GLN A 43 1.73 -12.76 10.52
N LEU A 44 0.41 -12.60 10.68
CA LEU A 44 -0.58 -13.22 9.79
C LEU A 44 -0.39 -12.74 8.34
N THR A 45 -0.21 -11.43 8.15
CA THR A 45 0.05 -10.82 6.85
C THR A 45 1.29 -11.45 6.17
N LEU A 46 2.40 -11.56 6.90
CA LEU A 46 3.64 -12.15 6.37
C LEU A 46 3.50 -13.64 6.05
N ARG A 47 2.76 -14.39 6.87
CA ARG A 47 2.52 -15.82 6.62
C ARG A 47 1.61 -16.06 5.42
N LEU A 48 0.59 -15.23 5.23
CA LEU A 48 -0.27 -15.29 4.04
C LEU A 48 0.48 -14.93 2.78
N GLU A 49 1.33 -13.90 2.82
CA GLU A 49 2.20 -13.55 1.69
C GLU A 49 3.10 -14.74 1.30
N GLN A 50 3.76 -15.36 2.28
CA GLN A 50 4.58 -16.56 2.06
C GLN A 50 3.77 -17.71 1.45
N LEU A 51 2.55 -17.93 1.92
CA LEU A 51 1.65 -18.96 1.39
C LEU A 51 1.27 -18.67 -0.06
N VAL A 52 0.90 -17.44 -0.39
CA VAL A 52 0.55 -17.03 -1.76
C VAL A 52 1.75 -17.19 -2.69
N LEU A 53 2.93 -16.74 -2.27
CA LEU A 53 4.18 -16.92 -3.02
C LEU A 53 4.52 -18.39 -3.27
N MET A 54 4.28 -19.26 -2.28
CA MET A 54 4.46 -20.69 -2.43
C MET A 54 3.47 -21.29 -3.45
N TYR A 55 2.20 -20.89 -3.43
CA TYR A 55 1.23 -21.37 -4.43
C TYR A 55 1.57 -20.87 -5.85
N ALA A 56 2.06 -19.64 -5.96
CA ALA A 56 2.49 -19.06 -7.22
C ALA A 56 3.73 -19.78 -7.79
N SER A 57 4.67 -20.21 -6.94
CA SER A 57 5.85 -20.95 -7.40
C SER A 57 5.51 -22.33 -7.99
N PHE A 58 4.39 -22.92 -7.59
CA PHE A 58 3.83 -24.13 -8.20
C PHE A 58 2.91 -23.85 -9.41
N GLY A 59 2.70 -22.59 -9.78
CA GLY A 59 1.83 -22.19 -10.89
C GLY A 59 0.33 -22.30 -10.59
N PHE A 60 -0.08 -22.44 -9.33
CA PHE A 60 -1.50 -22.52 -8.95
C PHE A 60 -2.19 -21.15 -8.92
N VAL A 61 -1.40 -20.07 -8.85
CA VAL A 61 -1.87 -18.70 -8.74
C VAL A 61 -0.97 -17.81 -9.57
N ASP A 62 -1.56 -16.88 -10.30
CA ASP A 62 -0.85 -15.80 -10.98
C ASP A 62 -0.79 -14.55 -10.09
N LEU A 63 0.31 -13.81 -10.15
CA LEU A 63 0.55 -12.58 -9.39
C LEU A 63 0.64 -11.34 -10.29
N GLU A 64 0.45 -11.48 -11.60
CA GLU A 64 0.53 -10.37 -12.55
C GLU A 64 -0.65 -9.38 -12.39
N GLU A 65 -0.39 -8.12 -12.02
CA GLU A 65 -1.45 -7.11 -11.75
C GLU A 65 -2.33 -6.81 -12.98
N THR A 66 -1.81 -7.03 -14.21
CA THR A 66 -2.55 -6.85 -15.47
C THR A 66 -3.59 -7.94 -15.71
N ASN A 67 -3.44 -9.12 -15.08
CA ASN A 67 -4.37 -10.21 -15.22
C ASN A 67 -5.52 -10.05 -14.20
N PRO A 68 -6.78 -9.92 -14.64
CA PRO A 68 -7.93 -9.74 -13.75
C PRO A 68 -8.22 -10.95 -12.83
N LEU A 69 -7.63 -12.12 -13.13
CA LEU A 69 -7.77 -13.33 -12.33
C LEU A 69 -6.59 -13.54 -11.35
N SER A 70 -5.62 -12.62 -11.32
CA SER A 70 -4.44 -12.74 -10.46
C SER A 70 -4.74 -12.41 -9.00
N ILE A 71 -3.85 -12.86 -8.12
CA ILE A 71 -3.80 -12.49 -6.71
C ILE A 71 -2.54 -11.64 -6.47
N SER A 72 -2.43 -10.54 -7.21
CA SER A 72 -1.31 -9.59 -7.09
C SER A 72 -1.21 -8.96 -5.70
N CYS A 73 -2.35 -8.71 -5.05
CA CYS A 73 -2.45 -8.21 -3.69
C CYS A 73 -3.61 -8.85 -2.92
N PHE A 74 -3.61 -8.70 -1.60
CA PHE A 74 -4.70 -9.12 -0.73
C PHE A 74 -5.00 -8.06 0.34
N PHE A 75 -6.22 -8.09 0.88
CA PHE A 75 -6.68 -7.18 1.93
C PHE A 75 -6.05 -7.54 3.28
N CYS A 76 -5.54 -6.53 3.99
CA CYS A 76 -4.90 -6.68 5.30
C CYS A 76 -5.67 -6.00 6.43
N GLY A 77 -6.87 -5.49 6.16
CA GLY A 77 -7.76 -4.90 7.17
C GLY A 77 -8.11 -3.45 6.88
N ARG A 78 -8.97 -2.90 7.75
CA ARG A 78 -9.53 -1.56 7.62
C ARG A 78 -9.75 -0.97 9.01
N PHE A 79 -9.52 0.33 9.16
CA PHE A 79 -9.70 1.05 10.42
C PHE A 79 -10.08 2.51 10.19
N SER A 80 -10.65 3.16 11.19
CA SER A 80 -11.11 4.56 11.11
C SER A 80 -10.12 5.49 11.79
N ILE A 81 -9.54 6.43 11.04
CA ILE A 81 -8.62 7.46 11.59
C ILE A 81 -9.37 8.68 12.13
N SER A 82 -10.60 8.91 11.66
CA SER A 82 -11.51 9.94 12.16
C SER A 82 -12.96 9.51 11.95
N LEU A 83 -13.93 10.35 12.32
CA LEU A 83 -15.35 10.07 12.10
C LEU A 83 -15.72 9.99 10.61
N SER A 84 -14.95 10.65 9.75
CA SER A 84 -15.23 10.73 8.31
C SER A 84 -14.19 10.05 7.43
N HIS A 85 -13.16 9.44 8.01
CA HIS A 85 -12.04 8.87 7.25
C HIS A 85 -11.77 7.42 7.66
N GLU A 86 -11.90 6.51 6.69
CA GLU A 86 -11.50 5.11 6.82
C GLU A 86 -10.27 4.81 5.96
N VAL A 87 -9.37 3.98 6.48
CA VAL A 87 -8.19 3.49 5.79
C VAL A 87 -8.30 2.00 5.58
N SER A 88 -8.32 1.56 4.32
CA SER A 88 -8.22 0.14 3.94
C SER A 88 -6.81 -0.21 3.51
N ILE A 89 -6.28 -1.35 3.96
CA ILE A 89 -4.89 -1.78 3.75
C ILE A 89 -4.87 -2.96 2.76
N PHE A 90 -3.95 -2.90 1.79
CA PHE A 90 -3.68 -3.98 0.85
C PHE A 90 -2.18 -4.22 0.74
N ARG A 91 -1.77 -5.49 0.63
CA ARG A 91 -0.36 -5.88 0.47
C ARG A 91 -0.14 -6.61 -0.83
N TYR A 92 0.89 -6.18 -1.57
CA TYR A 92 1.32 -6.83 -2.80
C TYR A 92 2.24 -8.00 -2.50
N CYS A 93 1.98 -9.15 -3.15
CA CYS A 93 2.74 -10.38 -2.99
C CYS A 93 4.03 -10.38 -3.83
N ALA A 94 4.02 -9.67 -4.97
CA ALA A 94 5.15 -9.60 -5.89
C ALA A 94 5.50 -8.14 -6.24
N PRO A 95 6.77 -7.86 -6.60
CA PRO A 95 7.17 -6.59 -7.17
C PRO A 95 6.27 -6.20 -8.34
N THR A 96 5.43 -5.20 -8.12
CA THR A 96 4.49 -4.71 -9.13
C THR A 96 4.88 -3.30 -9.49
N ALA A 97 5.14 -3.03 -10.77
CA ALA A 97 5.57 -1.71 -11.20
C ALA A 97 4.54 -0.65 -10.80
N TYR A 98 5.02 0.52 -10.38
CA TYR A 98 4.20 1.70 -10.22
C TYR A 98 3.92 2.27 -11.61
N THR A 99 2.75 1.95 -12.12
CA THR A 99 2.35 2.09 -13.53
C THR A 99 2.07 3.53 -14.00
N ALA A 100 2.65 4.53 -13.35
CA ALA A 100 2.67 5.91 -13.80
C ALA A 100 3.61 6.06 -15.00
N SER A 101 3.08 6.34 -16.19
CA SER A 101 3.78 6.28 -17.48
C SER A 101 4.94 7.28 -17.71
N ARG A 102 5.30 8.11 -16.73
CA ARG A 102 6.35 9.13 -16.90
C ARG A 102 7.50 8.93 -15.93
N PHE A 103 7.27 9.08 -14.63
CA PHE A 103 8.31 9.00 -13.60
C PHE A 103 7.67 8.70 -12.24
N PRO A 104 8.40 8.10 -11.28
CA PRO A 104 9.76 7.59 -11.39
C PRO A 104 9.84 6.18 -12.00
N ARG A 105 10.87 5.94 -12.82
CA ARG A 105 11.20 4.59 -13.34
C ARG A 105 11.68 3.68 -12.21
N TYR A 106 11.48 2.38 -12.34
CA TYR A 106 11.92 1.35 -11.37
C TYR A 106 11.33 1.54 -9.96
N LEU A 107 10.12 2.09 -9.87
CA LEU A 107 9.35 2.17 -8.64
C LEU A 107 8.40 0.98 -8.56
N TYR A 108 8.41 0.24 -7.46
CA TYR A 108 7.62 -0.97 -7.27
C TYR A 108 6.75 -0.84 -6.03
N LYS A 109 5.48 -1.22 -6.16
CA LYS A 109 4.48 -1.23 -5.09
C LYS A 109 4.74 -2.39 -4.13
N LYS A 110 4.58 -2.13 -2.83
CA LYS A 110 4.60 -3.15 -1.78
C LYS A 110 3.32 -3.16 -0.95
N MET A 111 2.79 -1.98 -0.63
CA MET A 111 1.51 -1.83 0.06
C MET A 111 0.71 -0.70 -0.59
N ARG A 112 -0.61 -0.80 -0.50
CA ARG A 112 -1.56 0.21 -0.96
C ARG A 112 -2.54 0.49 0.17
N TRP A 113 -2.81 1.77 0.38
CA TRP A 113 -3.86 2.21 1.28
C TRP A 113 -4.91 2.99 0.50
N HIS A 114 -6.17 2.72 0.79
CA HIS A 114 -7.29 3.53 0.32
C HIS A 114 -7.73 4.39 1.50
N LEU A 115 -7.73 5.70 1.30
CA LEU A 115 -8.33 6.63 2.23
C LEU A 115 -9.69 7.04 1.67
N GLU A 116 -10.75 6.57 2.32
CA GLU A 116 -12.13 6.87 1.96
C GLU A 116 -12.65 7.98 2.87
N ALA A 117 -13.06 9.10 2.27
CA ALA A 117 -13.71 10.20 2.98
C ALA A 117 -15.23 10.11 2.82
N THR A 118 -15.97 10.03 3.93
CA THR A 118 -17.42 10.13 3.91
C THR A 118 -17.84 11.60 3.85
N PRO A 119 -18.67 12.02 2.86
CA PRO A 119 -19.08 13.41 2.74
C PRO A 119 -19.99 13.81 3.90
N GLU A 120 -19.72 14.97 4.51
CA GLU A 120 -20.45 15.47 5.69
C GLU A 120 -21.89 15.94 5.38
N ALA A 121 -22.33 15.97 4.12
CA ALA A 121 -23.70 16.38 3.77
C ALA A 121 -24.27 15.66 2.52
N PRO A 122 -25.51 15.11 2.58
CA PRO A 122 -26.17 14.43 1.47
C PRO A 122 -26.86 15.43 0.51
N GLY A 123 -26.14 16.43 -0.01
CA GLY A 123 -26.74 17.56 -0.74
C GLY A 123 -26.14 17.92 -2.10
N HIS A 124 -24.88 17.56 -2.35
CA HIS A 124 -24.25 17.76 -3.65
C HIS A 124 -23.57 16.44 -4.04
N GLY A 125 -23.72 16.03 -5.31
CA GLY A 125 -23.16 14.80 -5.85
C GLY A 125 -21.63 14.80 -5.90
N GLN A 126 -20.99 14.96 -4.75
CA GLN A 126 -19.59 14.68 -4.53
C GLN A 126 -19.47 13.18 -4.41
N ASP A 127 -19.02 12.55 -5.49
CA ASP A 127 -18.52 11.18 -5.47
C ASP A 127 -17.58 11.01 -4.28
N SER A 128 -17.68 9.88 -3.57
CA SER A 128 -16.76 9.53 -2.49
C SER A 128 -15.32 9.67 -3.00
N LEU A 129 -14.59 10.68 -2.52
CA LEU A 129 -13.21 10.89 -2.92
C LEU A 129 -12.36 9.84 -2.24
N VAL A 130 -11.85 8.88 -3.01
CA VAL A 130 -10.90 7.88 -2.54
C VAL A 130 -9.50 8.30 -2.93
N ASP A 131 -8.67 8.60 -1.93
CA ASP A 131 -7.26 8.87 -2.14
C ASP A 131 -6.45 7.58 -2.00
N TYR A 132 -5.54 7.35 -2.96
CA TYR A 132 -4.69 6.17 -2.97
C TYR A 132 -3.26 6.52 -2.54
N TYR A 133 -2.78 5.80 -1.54
CA TYR A 133 -1.40 5.91 -1.05
C TYR A 133 -0.67 4.59 -1.25
N PHE A 134 0.64 4.65 -1.46
CA PHE A 134 1.47 3.49 -1.76
C PHE A 134 2.77 3.51 -0.97
N LEU A 135 3.12 2.35 -0.41
CA LEU A 135 4.48 2.05 -0.02
C LEU A 135 5.18 1.50 -1.26
N CYS A 136 6.24 2.17 -1.67
CA CYS A 136 7.02 1.76 -2.80
C CYS A 136 8.50 1.66 -2.45
N TYR A 137 9.22 0.83 -3.17
CA TYR A 137 10.67 0.89 -3.22
C TYR A 137 11.14 1.24 -4.61
N ARG A 138 12.27 1.93 -4.68
CA ARG A 138 13.01 2.19 -5.92
C ARG A 138 14.34 1.48 -5.86
N ASP A 139 14.70 0.78 -6.93
CA ASP A 139 16.03 0.23 -7.07
C ASP A 139 17.02 1.38 -7.36
N THR A 140 17.98 1.58 -6.46
CA THR A 140 19.06 2.55 -6.59
C THR A 140 20.38 1.83 -6.82
N TRP A 141 21.19 2.36 -7.74
CA TRP A 141 22.54 1.90 -8.00
C TRP A 141 23.50 2.73 -7.14
N GLU A 142 24.28 2.08 -6.28
CA GLU A 142 25.50 2.71 -5.77
C GLU A 142 26.56 2.60 -6.86
N ASP A 143 26.93 3.73 -7.48
CA ASP A 143 28.18 3.81 -8.22
C ASP A 143 29.28 3.91 -7.17
N THR A 144 29.69 2.77 -6.61
CA THR A 144 30.85 2.73 -5.72
C THR A 144 32.04 3.14 -6.58
N GLY A 145 32.44 4.41 -6.52
CA GLY A 145 33.53 5.01 -7.30
C GLY A 145 34.92 4.42 -7.01
N GLN A 146 34.99 3.18 -6.56
CA GLN A 146 36.18 2.38 -6.38
C GLN A 146 36.01 1.09 -7.17
N SER A 147 36.66 1.01 -8.33
CA SER A 147 36.88 -0.28 -8.98
C SER A 147 37.76 -1.13 -8.07
N PRO A 148 37.40 -2.39 -7.85
CA PRO A 148 38.31 -3.43 -8.29
C PRO A 148 37.53 -4.59 -8.91
N ALA A 149 37.59 -4.72 -10.23
CA ALA A 149 37.55 -5.95 -11.04
C ALA A 149 36.63 -7.16 -10.70
N ASN A 150 35.71 -7.11 -9.71
CA ASN A 150 34.88 -8.25 -9.30
C ASN A 150 33.69 -7.93 -8.37
N SER A 151 33.37 -6.67 -8.08
CA SER A 151 32.16 -6.34 -7.29
C SER A 151 30.97 -6.05 -8.21
N CYS A 152 29.99 -6.96 -8.24
CA CYS A 152 28.69 -6.72 -8.87
C CYS A 152 28.03 -5.52 -8.17
N PRO A 153 27.46 -4.54 -8.90
CA PRO A 153 26.80 -3.39 -8.27
C PRO A 153 25.68 -3.88 -7.33
N GLN A 154 25.75 -3.51 -6.06
CA GLN A 154 24.75 -3.92 -5.07
C GLN A 154 23.51 -3.05 -5.25
N ILE A 155 22.42 -3.63 -5.76
CA ILE A 155 21.13 -2.95 -5.88
C ILE A 155 20.59 -2.70 -4.47
N GLN A 156 20.47 -1.44 -4.08
CA GLN A 156 19.81 -1.05 -2.84
C GLN A 156 18.37 -0.62 -3.13
N LYS A 157 17.46 -0.94 -2.21
CA LYS A 157 16.05 -0.59 -2.31
C LYS A 157 15.76 0.62 -1.43
N LEU A 158 15.51 1.77 -2.03
CA LEU A 158 15.10 2.96 -1.30
C LEU A 158 13.58 2.97 -1.13
N TRP A 159 13.13 2.88 0.11
CA TRP A 159 11.71 2.82 0.48
C TRP A 159 11.11 4.20 0.71
N SER A 160 9.88 4.39 0.24
CA SER A 160 9.14 5.64 0.35
C SER A 160 7.62 5.44 0.38
N ILE A 161 6.91 6.37 1.01
CA ILE A 161 5.45 6.49 0.97
C ILE A 161 5.10 7.66 0.07
N GLY A 162 4.11 7.48 -0.79
CA GLY A 162 3.63 8.52 -1.69
C GLY A 162 2.16 8.38 -2.03
N ARG A 163 1.56 9.48 -2.46
CA ARG A 163 0.19 9.57 -2.94
C ARG A 163 0.16 9.40 -4.45
N TRP A 164 -0.83 8.67 -4.94
CA TRP A 164 -1.17 8.65 -6.36
C TRP A 164 -1.95 9.91 -6.73
N VAL A 165 -1.44 10.65 -7.71
CA VAL A 165 -2.10 11.84 -8.25
C VAL A 165 -2.52 11.52 -9.69
N PRO A 166 -3.83 11.42 -10.00
CA PRO A 166 -4.27 11.18 -11.37
C PRO A 166 -3.88 12.40 -12.23
N LEU A 167 -3.16 12.16 -13.33
CA LEU A 167 -2.70 13.22 -14.24
C LEU A 167 -3.65 13.43 -15.43
N GLY A 168 -4.67 12.58 -15.58
CA GLY A 168 -5.58 12.60 -16.74
C GLY A 168 -4.85 12.34 -18.06
N PRO A 169 -5.56 12.01 -19.15
CA PRO A 169 -5.00 12.01 -20.49
C PRO A 169 -4.49 13.40 -20.86
N ALA A 170 -3.52 13.47 -21.79
CA ALA A 170 -2.98 14.74 -22.25
C ALA A 170 -4.03 15.62 -22.95
N GLU A 171 -5.03 15.00 -23.57
CA GLU A 171 -6.22 15.64 -24.11
C GLU A 171 -7.43 15.16 -23.30
N ASP A 172 -8.33 16.04 -22.91
CA ASP A 172 -9.50 15.68 -22.10
C ASP A 172 -10.70 15.31 -22.97
N ASP A 173 -10.52 14.29 -23.82
CA ASP A 173 -11.57 13.75 -24.69
C ASP A 173 -11.91 12.31 -24.32
N LEU A 174 -13.17 11.90 -24.54
CA LEU A 174 -13.64 10.56 -24.16
C LEU A 174 -12.79 9.44 -24.78
N TYR A 175 -12.25 9.64 -25.99
CA TYR A 175 -11.46 8.64 -26.68
C TYR A 175 -10.08 8.44 -26.06
N SER A 176 -9.39 9.49 -25.62
CA SER A 176 -8.12 9.33 -24.91
C SER A 176 -8.29 8.62 -23.57
N TRP A 177 -9.41 8.86 -22.87
CA TRP A 177 -9.77 8.12 -21.65
C TRP A 177 -10.03 6.63 -21.93
N ILE A 178 -10.80 6.31 -22.97
CA ILE A 178 -11.12 4.91 -23.35
C ILE A 178 -9.89 4.17 -23.87
N LEU A 179 -9.06 4.83 -24.68
CA LEU A 179 -7.89 4.24 -25.31
C LEU A 179 -6.65 4.28 -24.42
N CYS A 180 -6.75 4.85 -23.21
CA CYS A 180 -5.65 4.89 -22.26
C CYS A 180 -5.29 3.46 -21.84
N PRO A 181 -4.14 2.90 -22.28
CA PRO A 181 -3.79 1.53 -21.93
C PRO A 181 -3.48 1.40 -20.43
N GLN A 182 -3.15 2.52 -19.78
CA GLN A 182 -2.77 2.59 -18.39
C GLN A 182 -3.00 4.01 -17.86
N PRO A 183 -3.71 4.19 -16.73
CA PRO A 183 -4.04 5.51 -16.23
C PRO A 183 -2.77 6.33 -15.98
N LEU A 184 -2.76 7.55 -16.52
CA LEU A 184 -1.68 8.49 -16.26
C LEU A 184 -1.83 9.00 -14.81
N GLY A 185 -0.77 8.84 -14.03
CA GLY A 185 -0.69 9.43 -12.70
C GLY A 185 0.74 9.73 -12.33
N ASP A 186 0.90 10.49 -11.26
CA ASP A 186 2.19 10.81 -10.65
C ASP A 186 2.30 10.13 -9.28
N TYR A 187 3.54 9.82 -8.91
CA TYR A 187 3.88 9.44 -7.55
C TYR A 187 4.34 10.68 -6.78
N GLN A 188 3.41 11.30 -6.07
CA GLN A 188 3.76 12.38 -5.15
C GLN A 188 4.38 11.76 -3.89
N GLN A 189 5.72 11.69 -3.86
CA GLN A 189 6.45 11.19 -2.70
C GLN A 189 6.22 12.09 -1.49
N LEU A 190 5.73 11.51 -0.39
CA LEU A 190 5.44 12.20 0.86
C LEU A 190 6.53 11.99 1.91
N LEU A 191 7.09 10.77 1.96
CA LEU A 191 8.11 10.40 2.94
C LEU A 191 9.13 9.44 2.34
N THR A 192 10.42 9.70 2.57
CA THR A 192 11.49 8.72 2.37
C THR A 192 11.78 8.01 3.69
N ILE A 193 11.78 6.68 3.69
CA ILE A 193 11.98 5.86 4.89
C ILE A 193 13.47 5.50 5.05
N GLY A 194 14.07 4.94 4.01
CA GLY A 194 15.46 4.46 4.05
C GLY A 194 15.65 3.20 3.21
N PHE A 195 16.72 2.45 3.48
CA PHE A 195 17.12 1.28 2.68
C PHE A 195 16.62 -0.06 3.21
N GLU A 196 16.07 -0.09 4.43
CA GLU A 196 15.48 -1.29 5.04
C GLU A 196 13.98 -1.35 4.75
N GLU A 197 13.45 -2.54 4.45
CA GLU A 197 12.01 -2.72 4.26
C GLU A 197 11.28 -2.46 5.58
N PRO A 198 10.37 -1.47 5.65
CA PRO A 198 9.59 -1.24 6.86
C PRO A 198 8.60 -2.39 7.06
N THR A 199 8.32 -2.72 8.32
CA THR A 199 7.27 -3.68 8.64
C THR A 199 5.90 -3.14 8.20
N PRO A 200 4.91 -4.01 7.90
CA PRO A 200 3.55 -3.58 7.55
C PRO A 200 2.94 -2.61 8.57
N THR A 201 3.18 -2.88 9.85
CA THR A 201 2.74 -2.05 10.97
C THR A 201 3.42 -0.70 10.95
N LEU A 202 4.76 -0.65 10.86
CA LEU A 202 5.50 0.61 10.83
C LEU A 202 5.11 1.46 9.62
N ALA A 203 5.00 0.87 8.43
CA ALA A 203 4.61 1.57 7.22
C ALA A 203 3.21 2.21 7.35
N THR A 204 2.27 1.48 7.94
CA THR A 204 0.90 1.98 8.17
C THR A 204 0.90 3.08 9.24
N ASP A 205 1.66 2.91 10.32
CA ASP A 205 1.75 3.92 11.39
C ASP A 205 2.38 5.22 10.86
N LEU A 206 3.40 5.14 9.99
CA LEU A 206 3.98 6.30 9.31
C LEU A 206 2.95 7.00 8.40
N LEU A 207 2.15 6.25 7.63
CA LEU A 207 1.08 6.85 6.83
C LEU A 207 0.06 7.57 7.71
N VAL A 208 -0.39 6.94 8.81
CA VAL A 208 -1.36 7.55 9.73
C VAL A 208 -0.79 8.84 10.33
N GLN A 209 0.51 8.89 10.66
CA GLN A 209 1.17 10.12 11.12
C GLN A 209 1.16 11.22 10.05
N ILE A 210 1.38 10.88 8.78
CA ILE A 210 1.30 11.85 7.67
C ILE A 210 -0.12 12.39 7.54
N LEU A 211 -1.12 11.51 7.54
CA LEU A 211 -2.54 11.88 7.35
C LEU A 211 -3.08 12.72 8.51
N THR A 212 -2.71 12.38 9.75
CA THR A 212 -3.14 13.14 10.94
C THR A 212 -2.34 14.41 11.16
N GLY A 213 -1.07 14.45 10.75
CA GLY A 213 -0.21 15.64 10.81
C GLY A 213 -0.55 16.71 9.76
N GLN A 214 -1.20 16.34 8.65
CA GLN A 214 -1.70 17.31 7.65
C GLN A 214 -3.04 17.96 8.03
N ALA A 215 -3.70 17.50 9.10
CA ALA A 215 -4.97 18.04 9.60
C ALA A 215 -4.80 19.14 10.68
N GLY A 216 -3.62 19.77 10.76
CA GLY A 216 -3.26 20.82 11.73
C GLY A 216 -2.94 22.16 11.09
#